data_AF-A0A8J7DVQ0-F1
#
_entry.id   AF-A0A8J7DVQ0-F1
#
_cell.length_a   1.000
_cell.length_b   1.000
_cell.length_c   1.000
_cell.angle_alpha   90.00
_cell.angle_beta   90.00
_cell.angle_gamma   90.00
#
_symmetry.space_group_name_H-M   'P 1'
#
loop_
_entity.id
_entity.type
_entity.pdbx_description
1 polymer ?
#
loop_
_entity_poly.entity_id
_entity_poly.type
_entity_poly.pdbx_seq_one_letter_code
_entity_poly.pdbx_strand_id
1 'polypeptide(L)'
;MTLKLYKLSALSLGAIALSISPVTLAQETASPTNPYPPQAIQAWMSVCVRDDSPEAQVFCQCTIDKIQNRYTIEQFIQLGQNIQSGQKPPEEFNQIVQSCVPQEQ
;
A
#
# COMPACT_ATOMS: atom_id res chain seq x y z
N MET A 1 -6.61 -10.63 -60.22
CA MET A 1 -7.05 -9.21 -60.10
C MET A 1 -5.99 -8.45 -59.33
N THR A 2 -5.59 -7.31 -59.88
CA THR A 2 -4.35 -6.57 -59.65
C THR A 2 -4.43 -5.73 -58.36
N LEU A 3 -3.53 -5.94 -57.39
CA LEU A 3 -3.36 -5.02 -56.25
C LEU A 3 -2.65 -3.76 -56.75
N LYS A 4 -3.36 -2.63 -56.72
CA LYS A 4 -2.84 -1.31 -57.09
C LYS A 4 -1.68 -0.92 -56.17
N LEU A 5 -0.51 -0.71 -56.77
CA LEU A 5 0.61 0.05 -56.20
C LEU A 5 0.14 1.49 -55.95
N TYR A 6 -0.12 1.82 -54.68
CA TYR A 6 -0.33 3.20 -54.27
C TYR A 6 1.03 3.86 -54.02
N LYS A 7 1.26 4.92 -54.80
CA LYS A 7 2.48 5.69 -54.93
C LYS A 7 2.90 6.31 -53.59
N LEU A 8 4.19 6.20 -53.29
CA LEU A 8 4.88 6.93 -52.23
C LEU A 8 4.80 8.44 -52.50
N SER A 9 4.13 9.16 -51.61
CA SER A 9 4.24 10.62 -51.51
C SER A 9 5.07 10.93 -50.26
N ALA A 10 6.33 11.29 -50.47
CA ALA A 10 7.18 11.87 -49.45
C ALA A 10 6.69 13.30 -49.15
N LEU A 11 6.17 13.50 -47.94
CA LEU A 11 5.94 14.82 -47.36
C LEU A 11 6.70 14.86 -46.04
N SER A 12 7.86 15.50 -46.09
CA SER A 12 8.70 15.86 -44.96
C SER A 12 7.95 16.84 -44.06
N LEU A 13 7.39 16.31 -42.96
CA LEU A 13 6.93 17.08 -41.82
C LEU A 13 7.94 16.85 -40.69
N GLY A 14 8.50 17.95 -40.19
CA GLY A 14 9.61 17.97 -39.25
C GLY A 14 9.38 17.09 -38.04
N ALA A 15 10.42 16.34 -37.67
CA ALA A 15 10.48 15.64 -36.40
C ALA A 15 10.55 16.69 -35.27
N ILE A 16 9.40 17.07 -34.71
CA ILE A 16 9.37 17.65 -33.38
C ILE A 16 9.66 16.49 -32.43
N ALA A 17 10.93 16.35 -32.05
CA ALA A 17 11.33 15.47 -30.96
C ALA A 17 10.69 16.02 -29.69
N LEU A 18 9.48 15.55 -29.36
CA LEU A 18 8.89 15.77 -28.05
C LEU A 18 9.67 14.92 -27.06
N SER A 19 10.62 15.57 -26.39
CA SER A 19 11.37 15.04 -25.25
C SER A 19 10.40 14.78 -24.10
N ILE A 20 9.68 13.65 -24.13
CA ILE A 20 8.95 13.14 -22.98
C ILE A 20 9.96 12.65 -21.96
N SER A 21 10.38 13.54 -21.07
CA SER A 21 11.08 13.14 -19.85
C SER A 21 10.16 12.21 -19.04
N PRO A 22 10.61 11.02 -18.63
CA PRO A 22 9.84 10.21 -17.71
C PRO A 22 9.75 10.99 -16.39
N VAL A 23 8.55 11.44 -16.05
CA VAL A 23 8.26 11.89 -14.69
C VAL A 23 8.33 10.65 -13.81
N THR A 24 9.49 10.41 -13.20
CA THR A 24 9.62 9.46 -12.11
C THR A 24 8.78 10.01 -10.96
N LEU A 25 7.59 9.44 -10.77
CA LEU A 25 6.84 9.64 -9.55
C LEU A 25 7.65 8.98 -8.44
N ALA A 26 8.46 9.75 -7.72
CA ALA A 26 9.01 9.29 -6.45
C ALA A 26 7.79 9.07 -5.54
N GLN A 27 7.38 7.81 -5.40
CA GLN A 27 6.48 7.42 -4.32
C GLN A 27 7.29 7.61 -3.05
N GLU A 28 7.17 8.80 -2.46
CA GLU A 28 7.75 9.13 -1.17
C GLU A 28 7.05 8.20 -0.18
N THR A 29 7.67 7.06 0.12
CA THR A 29 7.25 6.17 1.20
C THR A 29 7.50 6.95 2.48
N ALA A 30 6.54 7.79 2.86
CA ALA A 30 6.60 8.57 4.08
C ALA A 30 6.85 7.59 5.22
N SER A 31 7.94 7.80 5.94
CA SER A 31 8.24 7.01 7.13
C SER A 31 7.10 7.21 8.14
N PRO A 32 6.65 6.15 8.82
CA PRO A 32 5.56 6.28 9.77
C PRO A 32 5.95 7.21 10.92
N THR A 33 4.95 7.86 11.52
CA THR A 33 5.16 8.80 12.65
C THR A 33 5.85 8.14 13.84
N ASN A 34 5.54 6.88 14.14
CA ASN A 34 6.18 6.09 15.20
C ASN A 34 6.71 4.79 14.59
N PRO A 35 7.92 4.80 14.01
CA PRO A 35 8.47 3.60 13.38
C PRO A 35 8.69 2.51 14.42
N TYR A 36 8.16 1.32 14.16
CA TYR A 36 8.37 0.17 15.03
C TYR A 36 9.67 -0.56 14.68
N PRO A 37 10.30 -1.25 15.64
CA PRO A 37 11.42 -2.12 15.34
C PRO A 37 11.01 -3.21 14.33
N PRO A 38 11.89 -3.58 13.39
CA PRO A 38 11.57 -4.57 12.35
C PRO A 38 11.02 -5.89 12.91
N GLN A 39 11.56 -6.36 14.03
CA GLN A 39 11.11 -7.58 14.69
C GLN A 39 9.67 -7.50 15.20
N ALA A 40 9.19 -6.31 15.59
CA ALA A 40 7.81 -6.13 16.05
C ALA A 40 6.84 -6.18 14.86
N ILE A 41 7.22 -5.59 13.73
CA ILE A 41 6.44 -5.67 12.48
C ILE A 41 6.38 -7.12 12.00
N GLN A 42 7.51 -7.84 12.01
CA GLN A 42 7.54 -9.26 11.64
C GLN A 42 6.68 -10.13 12.56
N ALA A 43 6.73 -9.88 13.87
CA ALA A 43 5.87 -10.58 14.83
C ALA A 43 4.38 -10.28 14.62
N TRP A 44 4.02 -9.05 14.26
CA TRP A 44 2.65 -8.73 13.86
C TRP A 44 2.24 -9.49 12.59
N MET A 45 3.08 -9.46 11.56
CA MET A 45 2.78 -10.12 10.28
C MET A 45 2.60 -11.62 10.45
N SER A 46 3.41 -12.28 11.28
CA SER A 46 3.32 -13.72 11.51
C SER A 46 2.05 -14.17 12.24
N VAL A 47 1.44 -13.30 13.06
CA VAL A 47 0.19 -13.61 13.78
C VAL A 47 -1.06 -13.13 13.05
N CYS A 48 -0.93 -12.05 12.28
CA CYS A 48 -2.04 -11.44 11.56
C CYS A 48 -2.35 -12.20 10.25
N VAL A 49 -1.31 -12.59 9.50
CA VAL A 49 -1.46 -13.35 8.25
C VAL A 49 -1.76 -14.81 8.62
N ARG A 50 -3.05 -15.14 8.78
CA ARG A 50 -3.48 -16.44 9.32
C ARG A 50 -3.40 -17.59 8.32
N ASP A 51 -3.49 -17.31 7.03
CA ASP A 51 -3.73 -18.29 5.96
C ASP A 51 -2.84 -18.05 4.72
N ASP A 52 -1.77 -17.27 4.86
CA ASP A 52 -0.83 -16.90 3.78
C ASP A 52 -1.51 -16.33 2.51
N SER A 53 -2.77 -15.87 2.63
CA SER A 53 -3.50 -15.28 1.52
C SER A 53 -2.92 -13.91 1.16
N PRO A 54 -2.80 -13.57 -0.13
CA PRO A 54 -2.40 -12.23 -0.57
C PRO A 54 -3.26 -11.13 0.06
N GLU A 55 -4.56 -11.39 0.22
CA GLU A 55 -5.52 -10.48 0.83
C GLU A 55 -5.21 -10.25 2.31
N ALA A 56 -4.92 -11.31 3.08
CA ALA A 56 -4.49 -11.18 4.47
C ALA A 56 -3.16 -10.42 4.57
N GLN A 57 -2.21 -10.67 3.66
CA GLN A 57 -0.94 -9.95 3.65
C GLN A 57 -1.15 -8.45 3.43
N VAL A 58 -1.99 -8.06 2.46
CA VAL A 58 -2.32 -6.65 2.18
C VAL A 58 -3.04 -6.01 3.37
N PHE A 59 -4.04 -6.70 3.94
CA PHE A 59 -4.77 -6.22 5.11
C PHE A 59 -3.85 -6.01 6.32
N CYS A 60 -3.01 -6.99 6.64
CA CYS A 60 -2.12 -6.96 7.80
C CYS A 60 -1.03 -5.89 7.67
N GLN A 61 -0.47 -5.73 6.47
CA GLN A 61 0.51 -4.68 6.16
C GLN A 61 -0.12 -3.30 6.29
N CYS A 62 -1.29 -3.08 5.65
CA CYS A 62 -2.03 -1.82 5.78
C CYS A 62 -2.30 -1.46 7.24
N THR A 63 -2.71 -2.45 8.04
CA THR A 63 -3.08 -2.24 9.44
C THR A 63 -1.88 -1.81 10.28
N ILE A 64 -0.73 -2.49 10.17
CA ILE A 64 0.46 -2.12 10.95
C ILE A 64 1.05 -0.77 10.51
N ASP A 65 0.96 -0.42 9.23
CA ASP A 65 1.41 0.88 8.74
C ASP A 65 0.58 2.03 9.33
N LYS A 66 -0.74 1.86 9.41
CA LYS A 66 -1.62 2.87 10.02
C LYS A 66 -1.48 2.93 11.53
N ILE A 67 -1.31 1.78 12.20
CA ILE A 67 -1.06 1.72 13.65
C ILE A 67 0.20 2.49 14.02
N GLN A 68 1.30 2.32 13.28
CA GLN A 68 2.54 3.07 13.51
C GLN A 68 2.36 4.59 13.35
N ASN A 69 1.38 5.05 12.57
CA ASN A 69 1.06 6.46 12.42
C ASN A 69 0.15 7.04 13.52
N ARG A 70 -0.31 6.21 14.46
CA ARG A 70 -1.25 6.61 15.52
C ARG A 70 -0.78 6.26 16.92
N TYR A 71 -0.18 5.09 17.08
CA TYR A 71 0.27 4.57 18.36
C TYR A 71 1.79 4.41 18.36
N THR A 72 2.43 4.79 19.46
CA THR A 72 3.77 4.29 19.78
C THR A 72 3.71 2.78 20.01
N ILE A 73 4.86 2.10 19.96
CA ILE A 73 4.90 0.65 20.20
C ILE A 73 4.39 0.29 21.60
N GLU A 74 4.69 1.10 22.62
CA GLU A 74 4.23 0.89 23.99
C GLU A 74 2.71 1.01 24.09
N GLN A 75 2.13 2.02 23.44
CA GLN A 75 0.67 2.21 23.38
C GLN A 75 0.00 1.03 22.67
N PHE A 76 0.58 0.54 21.58
CA PHE A 76 0.03 -0.61 20.85
C PHE A 76 0.11 -1.91 21.66
N ILE A 77 1.20 -2.15 22.38
CA ILE A 77 1.32 -3.29 23.30
C ILE A 77 0.26 -3.22 24.39
N GLN A 78 0.10 -2.04 25.03
CA GLN A 78 -0.91 -1.84 26.07
C GLN A 78 -2.33 -2.03 25.52
N LEU A 79 -2.59 -1.53 24.31
CA LEU A 79 -3.86 -1.74 23.62
C LEU A 79 -4.16 -3.23 23.44
N GLY A 80 -3.19 -4.00 22.95
CA GLY A 80 -3.31 -5.45 22.81
C GLY A 80 -3.63 -6.17 24.12
N GLN A 81 -2.94 -5.80 25.21
CA GLN A 81 -3.18 -6.36 26.55
C GLN A 81 -4.59 -6.03 27.06
N ASN A 82 -5.04 -4.78 26.89
CA ASN A 82 -6.39 -4.36 27.29
C ASN A 82 -7.45 -5.18 26.55
N ILE A 83 -7.32 -5.34 25.23
CA ILE A 83 -8.25 -6.13 24.42
C ILE A 83 -8.23 -7.61 24.86
N GLN A 84 -7.05 -8.19 25.10
CA GLN A 84 -6.92 -9.56 25.61
C GLN A 84 -7.57 -9.75 26.98
N SER A 85 -7.58 -8.72 27.83
CA SER A 85 -8.26 -8.71 29.13
C SER A 85 -9.79 -8.56 29.04
N GLY A 86 -10.34 -8.47 27.82
CA GLY A 86 -11.78 -8.35 27.57
C GLY A 86 -12.29 -6.91 27.43
N GLN A 87 -11.40 -5.92 27.44
CA GLN A 87 -11.80 -4.55 27.13
C GLN A 87 -12.13 -4.40 25.66
N LYS A 88 -13.07 -3.51 25.33
CA LYS A 88 -13.39 -3.19 23.94
C LYS A 88 -12.25 -2.39 23.31
N PRO A 89 -11.91 -2.64 22.03
CA PRO A 89 -10.97 -1.78 21.32
C PRO A 89 -11.49 -0.34 21.24
N PRO A 90 -10.63 0.68 21.34
CA PRO A 90 -10.98 2.06 21.06
C PRO A 90 -11.53 2.23 19.65
N GLU A 91 -12.40 3.23 19.47
CA GLU A 91 -13.04 3.49 18.19
C GLU A 91 -12.02 3.81 17.07
N GLU A 92 -10.97 4.55 17.38
CA GLU A 92 -9.89 4.83 16.43
C GLU A 92 -9.19 3.56 15.93
N PHE A 93 -8.98 2.57 16.81
CA PHE A 93 -8.40 1.29 16.39
C PHE A 93 -9.35 0.53 15.45
N ASN A 94 -10.65 0.52 15.74
CA ASN A 94 -11.66 -0.10 14.87
C ASN A 94 -11.68 0.57 13.49
N GLN A 95 -11.57 1.90 13.44
CA GLN A 95 -11.51 2.65 12.19
C GLN A 95 -10.27 2.32 11.36
N ILE A 96 -9.11 2.16 12.01
CA ILE A 96 -7.89 1.72 11.32
C ILE A 96 -8.12 0.35 10.67
N VAL A 97 -8.59 -0.63 11.45
CA VAL A 97 -8.87 -1.99 10.95
C VAL A 97 -9.86 -1.98 9.79
N GLN A 98 -10.98 -1.28 9.95
CA GLN A 98 -12.01 -1.17 8.91
C GLN A 98 -11.47 -0.52 7.63
N SER A 99 -10.60 0.50 7.76
CA SER A 99 -10.02 1.19 6.60
C SER A 99 -9.04 0.32 5.80
N CYS A 100 -8.63 -0.83 6.33
CA CYS A 100 -7.73 -1.77 5.68
C CYS A 100 -8.46 -3.00 5.10
N VAL A 101 -9.75 -3.18 5.36
CA VAL A 101 -10.53 -4.29 4.79
C VAL A 101 -10.52 -4.15 3.27
N PRO A 102 -10.03 -5.16 2.53
CA PRO A 102 -10.06 -5.15 1.07
C PRO A 102 -11.48 -4.91 0.57
N GLN A 103 -11.67 -3.91 -0.28
CA GLN A 103 -12.95 -3.69 -0.94
C GLN A 103 -13.02 -4.66 -2.12
N GLU A 104 -14.05 -5.50 -2.19
CA GLU A 104 -14.33 -6.25 -3.41
C GLU A 104 -14.67 -5.24 -4.51
N GLN A 105 -13.81 -5.16 -5.54
CA GLN A 105 -14.03 -4.38 -6.74
C GLN A 105 -14.53 -5.29 -7.85
#